data_AF-A0A1X1EJM7-F1
#
_entry.id   AF-A0A1X1EJM7-F1
#
_cell.length_a   1.000
_cell.length_b   1.000
_cell.length_c   1.000
_cell.angle_alpha   90.00
_cell.angle_beta   90.00
_cell.angle_gamma   90.00
#
_symmetry.space_group_name_H-M   'P 1'
#
loop_
_entity.id
_entity.type
_entity.pdbx_description
1 polymer ?
#
loop_
_entity_poly.entity_id
_entity_poly.type
_entity_poly.pdbx_seq_one_letter_code
_entity_poly.pdbx_strand_id
1 'polypeptide(L)'
;MHKHVKANPSEVLTHADIARVMRFVTGQLSYLEQITEGAARYDLDGRPAGKATAKEEAYSRQRIAEINERIARKQDKGGGQGCGQYS
;
A
#
# COMPACT_ATOMS: atom_id res chain seq x y z
N MET A 1 -3.04 12.15 -11.75
CA MET A 1 -2.06 11.11 -12.15
C MET A 1 -2.02 10.87 -13.67
N HIS A 2 -3.12 10.47 -14.31
CA HIS A 2 -3.17 10.17 -15.77
C HIS A 2 -2.66 11.31 -16.69
N LYS A 3 -2.82 12.58 -16.31
CA LYS A 3 -2.36 13.74 -17.09
C LYS A 3 -0.84 13.94 -17.02
N HIS A 4 -0.20 13.72 -15.87
CA HIS A 4 1.24 13.94 -15.69
C HIS A 4 2.10 12.85 -16.33
N VAL A 5 1.64 11.59 -16.28
CA VAL A 5 2.33 10.46 -16.94
C VAL A 5 2.25 10.56 -18.46
N LYS A 6 1.15 11.09 -19.00
CA LYS A 6 1.01 11.34 -20.45
C LYS A 6 1.81 12.55 -20.92
N ALA A 7 1.95 13.58 -20.08
CA ALA A 7 2.70 14.79 -20.40
C ALA A 7 4.23 14.57 -20.39
N ASN A 8 4.71 13.57 -19.65
CA ASN A 8 6.14 13.21 -19.58
C ASN A 8 6.27 11.69 -19.67
N PRO A 9 6.17 11.11 -20.88
CA PRO A 9 6.30 9.68 -21.05
C PRO A 9 7.73 9.24 -20.70
N SER A 10 7.85 8.27 -19.79
CA SER A 10 9.12 7.59 -19.54
C SER A 10 9.34 6.54 -20.64
N GLU A 11 10.54 6.48 -21.19
CA GLU A 11 10.93 5.41 -22.13
C GLU A 11 11.04 4.04 -21.43
N VAL A 12 11.16 4.01 -20.11
CA VAL A 12 11.45 2.80 -19.31
C VAL A 12 10.26 2.34 -18.47
N LEU A 13 9.41 3.26 -17.99
CA LEU A 13 8.27 2.95 -17.13
C LEU A 13 6.95 3.25 -17.84
N THR A 14 6.22 2.19 -18.18
CA THR A 14 4.89 2.35 -18.76
C THR A 14 3.89 2.79 -17.70
N HIS A 15 2.78 3.39 -18.15
CA HIS A 15 1.66 3.72 -17.26
C HIS A 15 1.15 2.50 -16.47
N ALA A 16 1.15 1.32 -17.09
CA ALA A 16 0.71 0.09 -16.44
C ALA A 16 1.64 -0.32 -15.30
N ASP A 17 2.96 -0.15 -15.47
CA ASP A 17 3.93 -0.45 -14.42
C ASP A 17 3.78 0.50 -13.24
N ILE A 18 3.60 1.80 -13.51
CA ILE A 18 3.36 2.79 -12.46
C ILE A 18 2.07 2.45 -11.69
N ALA A 19 0.97 2.15 -12.39
CA ALA A 19 -0.28 1.78 -11.75
C ALA A 19 -0.15 0.50 -10.89
N ARG A 20 0.61 -0.50 -11.37
CA ARG A 20 0.90 -1.74 -10.65
C ARG A 20 1.67 -1.47 -9.36
N VAL A 21 2.75 -0.69 -9.43
CA VAL A 21 3.59 -0.35 -8.27
C VAL A 21 2.81 0.49 -7.27
N MET A 22 2.06 1.50 -7.72
CA MET A 22 1.24 2.31 -6.83
C MET A 22 0.23 1.45 -6.06
N ARG A 23 -0.48 0.54 -6.75
CA ARG A 23 -1.41 -0.39 -6.10
C ARG A 23 -0.72 -1.29 -5.07
N PHE A 24 0.50 -1.73 -5.35
CA PHE A 24 1.29 -2.52 -4.42
C PHE A 24 1.64 -1.71 -3.17
N VAL A 25 2.26 -0.53 -3.33
CA VAL A 25 2.70 0.33 -2.23
C VAL A 25 1.53 0.77 -1.37
N THR A 26 0.47 1.31 -1.97
CA THR A 26 -0.70 1.80 -1.21
C THR A 26 -1.51 0.67 -0.56
N GLY A 27 -1.25 -0.58 -0.94
CA GLY A 27 -1.85 -1.77 -0.34
C GLY A 27 -1.04 -2.38 0.80
N GLN A 28 0.14 -1.84 1.11
CA GLN A 28 0.97 -2.32 2.22
C GLN A 28 0.42 -1.84 3.56
N LEU A 29 0.63 -2.67 4.60
CA LEU A 29 0.17 -2.38 5.96
C LEU A 29 0.71 -1.04 6.47
N SER A 30 2.00 -0.79 6.28
CA SER A 30 2.68 0.44 6.68
C SER A 30 2.13 1.70 6.02
N TYR A 31 1.59 1.61 4.80
CA TYR A 31 0.93 2.73 4.14
C TYR A 31 -0.47 2.95 4.70
N LEU A 32 -1.23 1.87 4.85
CA LEU A 32 -2.60 1.90 5.37
C LEU A 32 -2.66 2.45 6.81
N GLU A 33 -1.70 2.09 7.66
CA GLU A 33 -1.58 2.58 9.04
C GLU A 33 -1.42 4.10 9.13
N GLN A 34 -0.93 4.75 8.07
CA GLN A 34 -0.76 6.21 8.02
C GLN A 34 -2.03 6.96 7.58
N ILE A 35 -3.06 6.24 7.11
CA ILE A 35 -4.32 6.84 6.67
C ILE A 35 -5.25 7.04 7.88
N THR A 36 -5.07 8.17 8.55
CA THR A 36 -5.92 8.65 9.65
C THR A 36 -6.64 9.93 9.23
N GLU A 37 -7.85 10.17 9.74
CA GLU A 37 -8.58 11.40 9.43
C GLU A 37 -7.74 12.65 9.76
N GLY A 38 -7.70 13.58 8.80
CA GLY A 38 -6.91 14.81 8.92
C GLY A 38 -5.44 14.67 8.55
N ALA A 39 -4.92 13.45 8.32
CA ALA A 39 -3.54 13.25 7.87
C ALA A 39 -3.27 13.98 6.54
N ALA A 40 -2.17 14.72 6.48
CA ALA A 40 -1.80 15.49 5.31
C ALA A 40 -1.43 14.58 4.14
N ARG A 41 -1.91 14.91 2.95
CA ARG A 41 -1.46 14.31 1.69
C ARG A 41 -0.56 15.28 0.96
N TYR A 42 0.34 14.74 0.17
CA TYR A 42 1.30 15.53 -0.61
C TYR A 42 1.19 15.17 -2.08
N ASP A 43 1.37 16.18 -2.94
CA ASP A 43 1.58 15.97 -4.36
C ASP A 43 3.02 15.52 -4.66
N LEU A 44 3.33 15.37 -5.95
CA LEU A 44 4.65 14.92 -6.39
C LEU A 44 5.76 15.96 -6.17
N ASP A 45 5.39 17.23 -5.96
CA ASP A 45 6.33 18.31 -5.63
C ASP A 45 6.52 18.45 -4.10
N GLY A 46 5.89 17.57 -3.31
CA GLY A 46 5.93 17.60 -1.86
C GLY A 46 5.05 18.69 -1.23
N ARG A 47 4.12 19.29 -1.99
CA ARG A 47 3.22 20.33 -1.47
C ARG A 47 1.95 19.68 -0.90
N PRO A 48 1.34 20.25 0.17
CA PRO A 48 0.08 19.76 0.71
C PRO A 48 -1.02 19.72 -0.37
N ALA A 49 -1.64 18.55 -0.54
CA ALA A 49 -2.62 18.25 -1.57
C ALA A 49 -3.91 17.66 -0.96
N GLY A 50 -4.37 18.28 0.13
CA GLY A 50 -5.55 17.84 0.88
C GLY A 50 -5.22 16.96 2.08
N LYS A 51 -6.27 16.39 2.66
CA LYS A 51 -6.19 15.56 3.87
C LYS A 51 -6.97 14.27 3.68
N ALA A 52 -6.58 13.22 4.40
CA ALA A 52 -7.37 12.01 4.49
C ALA A 52 -8.69 12.28 5.24
N THR A 53 -9.77 11.70 4.74
CA THR A 53 -11.13 11.83 5.28
C THR A 53 -11.45 10.68 6.24
N ALA A 54 -12.45 10.86 7.12
CA ALA A 54 -12.97 9.78 7.98
C ALA A 54 -13.34 8.50 7.20
N LYS A 55 -13.90 8.66 5.98
CA LYS A 55 -14.28 7.53 5.12
C LYS A 55 -13.06 6.75 4.64
N GLU A 56 -11.98 7.45 4.30
CA GLU A 56 -10.73 6.81 3.86
C GLU A 56 -10.03 6.11 5.02
N GLU A 57 -10.05 6.70 6.21
CA GLU A 57 -9.57 6.03 7.43
C GLU A 57 -10.36 4.74 7.71
N ALA A 58 -11.70 4.80 7.67
CA ALA A 58 -12.54 3.63 7.88
C ALA A 58 -12.23 2.52 6.86
N TYR A 59 -12.06 2.88 5.58
CA TYR A 59 -11.63 1.95 4.55
C TYR A 59 -10.25 1.35 4.87
N SER A 60 -9.30 2.17 5.32
CA SER A 60 -7.96 1.70 5.67
C SER A 60 -8.00 0.67 6.81
N ARG A 61 -8.75 0.95 7.87
CA ARG A 61 -8.96 0.03 9.00
C ARG A 61 -9.54 -1.32 8.56
N GLN A 62 -10.52 -1.30 7.66
CA GLN A 62 -11.07 -2.53 7.07
C GLN A 62 -9.98 -3.31 6.32
N ARG A 63 -9.19 -2.64 5.47
CA ARG A 63 -8.11 -3.28 4.70
C ARG A 63 -7.03 -3.88 5.60
N ILE A 64 -6.68 -3.20 6.69
CA ILE A 64 -5.74 -3.70 7.70
C ILE A 64 -6.27 -5.01 8.31
N ALA A 65 -7.54 -5.05 8.72
CA ALA A 65 -8.15 -6.26 9.27
C ALA A 65 -8.07 -7.45 8.28
N GLU A 66 -8.45 -7.25 7.02
CA GLU A 66 -8.39 -8.29 5.99
C GLU A 66 -6.95 -8.80 5.75
N ILE A 67 -5.95 -7.91 5.80
CA ILE A 67 -4.54 -8.26 5.65
C ILE A 67 -4.09 -9.10 6.85
N ASN A 68 -4.42 -8.68 8.07
CA ASN A 68 -4.06 -9.38 9.30
C ASN A 68 -4.67 -10.78 9.35
N GLU A 69 -5.95 -10.92 8.99
CA GLU A 69 -6.57 -12.24 8.87
C GLU A 69 -5.86 -13.13 7.85
N ARG A 70 -5.43 -12.57 6.72
CA ARG A 70 -4.68 -13.33 5.70
C ARG A 70 -3.31 -13.76 6.22
N ILE A 71 -2.64 -12.94 7.01
CA ILE A 71 -1.36 -13.27 7.66
C ILE A 71 -1.58 -14.39 8.68
N ALA A 72 -2.58 -14.27 9.56
CA ALA A 72 -2.94 -15.29 10.54
C ALA A 72 -3.22 -16.65 9.86
N ARG A 73 -4.06 -16.66 8.81
CA ARG A 73 -4.33 -17.88 8.02
C ARG A 73 -3.09 -18.50 7.39
N LYS A 74 -2.06 -17.71 7.07
CA LYS A 74 -0.79 -18.23 6.54
C LYS A 74 0.09 -18.82 7.65
N GLN A 75 0.08 -18.21 8.83
CA GLN A 75 0.83 -18.70 9.99
C GLN A 75 0.26 -20.05 10.47
N ASP A 76 -1.07 -20.19 10.52
CA ASP A 76 -1.73 -21.45 10.88
C ASP A 76 -1.39 -22.60 9.90
N LYS A 77 -1.17 -22.28 8.62
CA LYS A 77 -0.80 -23.25 7.58
C LYS A 77 0.71 -23.54 7.50
N GLY A 78 1.54 -22.75 8.20
CA GLY A 78 3.01 -22.80 8.12
C GLY A 78 3.69 -23.36 9.38
N GLY A 79 2.94 -23.75 10.42
CA GLY A 79 3.49 -24.25 11.69
C GLY A 79 4.11 -25.65 11.67
N GLY A 80 4.43 -26.21 10.50
CA GLY A 80 4.95 -27.57 10.38
C GLY A 80 5.88 -27.77 9.21
N GLN A 81 7.07 -27.14 9.23
CA GLN A 81 8.31 -27.68 8.64
C GLN A 81 9.47 -26.70 8.80
N GLY A 82 10.58 -27.18 9.40
CA GLY A 82 11.90 -26.63 9.11
C GLY A 82 12.82 -26.27 10.28
N CYS A 83 12.81 -26.97 11.42
CA CYS A 83 14.00 -27.01 12.28
C CYS A 83 15.03 -27.98 11.67
N GLY A 84 15.71 -27.53 10.61
CA GLY A 84 16.90 -28.18 10.07
C GLY A 84 18.12 -27.74 10.86
N GLN A 85 18.70 -28.69 11.61
CA GLN A 85 19.96 -28.54 12.32
C GLN A 85 21.08 -28.22 11.34
N TYR A 86 21.93 -27.26 11.68
CA TYR A 86 23.30 -27.22 11.21
C TYR A 86 24.19 -27.51 12.42
N SER A 87 24.71 -28.73 12.46
CA SER A 87 25.85 -29.16 13.29
C SER A 87 27.10 -29.13 12.44
#